data_AF-A0A832JZD6-F1
#
_entry.id   AF-A0A832JZD6-F1
#
_cell.length_a   1.000
_cell.length_b   1.000
_cell.length_c   1.000
_cell.angle_alpha   90.00
_cell.angle_beta   90.00
_cell.angle_gamma   90.00
#
_symmetry.space_group_name_H-M   'P 1'
#
loop_
_entity.id
_entity.type
_entity.pdbx_description
1 polymer ?
#
loop_
_entity_poly.entity_id
_entity_poly.type
_entity_poly.pdbx_seq_one_letter_code
_entity_poly.pdbx_strand_id
1 'polypeptide(L)'
;MHDLVFDYGSTLAQVMAAESVEDMLLEDQLSLAAQVRDMQANQDIVHLTVLDRHGQVVAADDPAAVGSFQALESQARLLAERGEMQIYQLRDKADLLIFRAPIRFQEHLLGHMEVGVSTAALDHAARISLLAMLALFAVTLIVVLFGVFWLARRLQIPLDLLQRAMRRTAAGQLDQRIRLTRRDEFARLFASYNAMADSIEARLLQARAEQSQSGNPVNQNGTDRLPTQPPTK
;
A
#
# COMPACT_ATOMS: atom_id res chain seq x y z
N MET A 1 19.91 -6.29 0.99
CA MET A 1 20.26 -5.43 -0.16
C MET A 1 21.69 -4.91 -0.07
N HIS A 2 22.17 -4.52 1.12
CA HIS A 2 23.60 -4.20 1.35
C HIS A 2 24.55 -5.30 0.88
N ASP A 3 24.19 -6.58 1.05
CA ASP A 3 25.06 -7.69 0.63
C ASP A 3 25.31 -7.74 -0.87
N LEU A 4 24.34 -7.39 -1.72
CA LEU A 4 24.52 -7.45 -3.18
C LEU A 4 25.52 -6.39 -3.67
N VAL A 5 25.43 -5.17 -3.14
CA VAL A 5 26.38 -4.09 -3.49
C VAL A 5 27.76 -4.42 -2.94
N PHE A 6 27.84 -5.02 -1.75
CA PHE A 6 29.11 -5.45 -1.17
C PHE A 6 29.75 -6.58 -1.97
N ASP A 7 28.98 -7.59 -2.35
CA ASP A 7 29.45 -8.74 -3.14
C ASP A 7 29.87 -8.31 -4.56
N TYR A 8 29.10 -7.42 -5.19
CA TYR A 8 29.45 -6.85 -6.49
C TYR A 8 30.72 -5.99 -6.41
N GLY A 9 30.75 -5.00 -5.51
CA GLY A 9 31.88 -4.09 -5.36
C GLY A 9 33.16 -4.81 -4.94
N SER A 10 33.05 -5.85 -4.10
CA SER A 10 34.19 -6.70 -3.72
C SER A 10 34.74 -7.49 -4.88
N THR A 11 33.88 -8.18 -5.63
CA THR A 11 34.30 -8.95 -6.81
C THR A 11 34.93 -8.04 -7.86
N LEU A 12 34.33 -6.88 -8.10
CA LEU A 12 34.83 -5.88 -9.04
C LEU A 12 36.23 -5.38 -8.64
N ALA A 13 36.39 -4.98 -7.38
CA ALA A 13 37.67 -4.53 -6.86
C ALA A 13 38.74 -5.63 -6.90
N GLN A 14 38.36 -6.89 -6.65
CA GLN A 14 39.27 -8.02 -6.70
C GLN A 14 39.71 -8.36 -8.14
N VAL A 15 38.79 -8.34 -9.10
CA VAL A 15 39.10 -8.57 -10.53
C VAL A 15 40.00 -7.47 -11.06
N MET A 16 39.68 -6.20 -10.80
CA MET A 16 40.49 -5.07 -11.23
C MET A 16 41.87 -5.08 -10.56
N ALA A 17 41.95 -5.39 -9.26
CA ALA A 17 43.22 -5.53 -8.56
C ALA A 17 44.10 -6.63 -9.18
N ALA A 18 43.51 -7.73 -9.65
CA ALA A 18 44.23 -8.81 -10.32
C ALA A 18 44.73 -8.40 -11.73
N GLU A 19 43.95 -7.61 -12.47
CA GLU A 19 44.35 -7.11 -13.81
C GLU A 19 45.48 -6.08 -13.73
N SER A 20 45.52 -5.24 -12.69
CA SER A 20 46.56 -4.21 -12.54
C SER A 20 47.92 -4.75 -12.07
N VAL A 21 48.05 -6.04 -11.76
CA VAL A 21 49.32 -6.64 -11.30
C VAL A 21 50.42 -6.50 -12.35
N GLU A 22 50.10 -6.75 -13.63
CA GLU A 22 51.08 -6.71 -14.72
C GLU A 22 51.64 -5.30 -14.93
N ASP A 23 50.76 -4.31 -14.98
CA ASP A 23 51.13 -2.90 -15.18
C ASP A 23 51.93 -2.34 -13.99
N MET A 24 51.60 -2.75 -12.76
CA MET A 24 52.39 -2.38 -11.57
C MET A 24 53.79 -2.99 -11.57
N LEU A 25 53.96 -4.22 -12.10
CA LEU A 25 55.27 -4.86 -12.21
C LEU A 25 56.15 -4.23 -13.28
N LEU A 26 55.54 -3.71 -14.35
CA LEU A 26 56.23 -3.03 -15.44
C LEU A 26 56.59 -1.57 -15.12
N GLU A 27 56.13 -1.05 -13.97
CA GLU A 27 56.29 0.34 -13.52
C GLU A 27 55.82 1.38 -14.56
N ASP A 28 54.92 0.98 -15.47
CA ASP A 28 54.40 1.85 -16.52
C ASP A 28 53.17 2.62 -16.02
N GLN A 29 53.44 3.75 -15.36
CA GLN A 29 52.41 4.64 -14.83
C GLN A 29 51.45 5.14 -15.92
N LEU A 30 51.90 5.25 -17.17
CA LEU A 30 51.06 5.76 -18.25
C LEU A 30 50.03 4.71 -18.70
N SER A 31 50.46 3.45 -18.80
CA SER A 31 49.58 2.32 -19.11
C SER A 31 48.57 2.09 -17.99
N LEU A 32 49.02 2.10 -16.73
CA LEU A 32 48.13 1.96 -15.57
C LEU A 32 47.10 3.10 -15.48
N ALA A 33 47.50 4.35 -15.75
CA ALA A 33 46.59 5.49 -15.77
C ALA A 33 45.59 5.45 -16.93
N ALA A 34 45.98 4.91 -18.10
CA ALA A 34 45.08 4.69 -19.23
C ALA A 34 44.05 3.60 -18.90
N GLN A 35 44.49 2.50 -18.30
CA GLN A 35 43.63 1.38 -17.89
C GLN A 35 42.58 1.83 -16.85
N VAL A 36 42.99 2.56 -15.81
CA VAL A 36 42.08 3.12 -14.78
C VAL A 36 41.00 4.01 -15.42
N ARG A 37 41.39 4.83 -16.41
CA ARG A 37 40.45 5.72 -17.10
C ARG A 37 39.46 4.97 -17.97
N ASP A 38 39.91 3.95 -18.69
CA ASP A 38 39.04 3.11 -19.50
C ASP A 38 38.07 2.30 -18.62
N MET A 39 38.52 1.85 -17.45
CA MET A 39 37.69 1.16 -16.47
C MET A 39 36.61 2.05 -15.84
N GLN A 40 36.90 3.35 -15.62
CA GLN A 40 35.92 4.32 -15.10
C GLN A 40 34.77 4.59 -16.09
N ALA A 41 34.95 4.33 -17.39
CA ALA A 41 33.88 4.51 -18.38
C ALA A 41 32.68 3.56 -18.16
N ASN A 42 32.83 2.52 -17.33
CA ASN A 42 31.72 1.68 -16.86
C ASN A 42 30.92 2.40 -15.76
N GLN A 43 29.62 2.59 -16.00
CA GLN A 43 28.73 3.57 -15.38
C GLN A 43 28.51 3.47 -13.85
N ASP A 44 29.03 2.43 -13.19
CA ASP A 44 28.83 2.18 -11.76
C ASP A 44 30.05 2.56 -10.89
N ILE A 45 31.21 2.83 -11.49
CA ILE A 45 32.45 3.18 -10.78
C ILE A 45 32.64 4.69 -10.79
N VAL A 46 32.58 5.28 -9.60
CA VAL A 46 32.66 6.74 -9.42
C VAL A 46 34.07 7.19 -9.01
N HIS A 47 34.88 6.30 -8.45
CA HIS A 47 36.25 6.57 -8.04
C HIS A 47 37.11 5.34 -8.26
N LEU A 48 38.34 5.50 -8.73
CA LEU A 48 39.28 4.39 -8.92
C LEU A 48 40.70 4.88 -8.66
N THR A 49 41.35 4.32 -7.64
CA THR A 49 42.69 4.71 -7.22
C THR A 49 43.54 3.47 -6.97
N VAL A 50 44.77 3.48 -7.46
CA VAL A 50 45.79 2.47 -7.18
C VAL A 50 46.84 3.10 -6.28
N LEU A 51 47.10 2.44 -5.16
CA LEU A 51 48.08 2.85 -4.16
C LEU A 51 49.23 1.85 -4.12
N ASP A 52 50.45 2.36 -3.93
CA ASP A 52 51.60 1.51 -3.62
C ASP A 52 51.53 0.96 -2.18
N ARG A 53 52.49 0.11 -1.82
CA ARG A 53 52.65 -0.43 -0.46
C ARG A 53 52.89 0.64 0.63
N HIS A 54 53.24 1.86 0.27
CA HIS A 54 53.46 2.97 1.20
C HIS A 54 52.24 3.91 1.28
N GLY A 55 51.16 3.64 0.55
CA GLY A 55 49.95 4.48 0.51
C GLY A 55 50.07 5.72 -0.38
N GLN A 56 51.05 5.76 -1.29
CA GLN A 56 51.13 6.78 -2.34
C GLN A 56 50.30 6.37 -3.54
N VAL A 57 49.59 7.34 -4.11
CA VAL A 57 48.78 7.12 -5.33
C VAL A 57 49.71 6.97 -6.53
N VAL A 58 49.68 5.80 -7.17
CA VAL A 58 50.46 5.52 -8.39
C VAL A 58 49.64 5.70 -9.66
N ALA A 59 48.32 5.51 -9.58
CA ALA A 59 47.37 5.83 -10.63
C ALA A 59 46.02 6.17 -10.00
N ALA A 60 45.27 7.09 -10.60
CA ALA A 60 43.95 7.46 -10.13
C ALA A 60 43.09 7.97 -11.29
N ASP A 61 41.77 7.96 -11.08
CA ASP A 61 40.80 8.56 -11.98
C ASP A 61 41.00 10.09 -12.09
N ASP A 62 41.43 10.74 -11.01
CA ASP A 62 41.90 12.12 -11.01
C ASP A 62 43.44 12.17 -11.19
N PRO A 63 43.95 12.66 -12.33
CA PRO A 63 45.39 12.80 -12.56
C PRO A 63 46.09 13.71 -11.54
N ALA A 64 45.36 14.63 -10.90
CA ALA A 64 45.93 15.51 -9.89
C ALA A 64 46.22 14.80 -8.56
N ALA A 65 45.62 13.63 -8.33
CA ALA A 65 45.83 12.83 -7.13
C ALA A 65 47.12 11.97 -7.22
N VAL A 66 47.66 11.75 -8.42
CA VAL A 66 48.86 10.91 -8.62
C VAL A 66 50.07 11.52 -7.92
N GLY A 67 50.78 10.69 -7.14
CA GLY A 67 51.90 11.08 -6.30
C GLY A 67 51.51 11.67 -4.95
N SER A 68 50.21 11.83 -4.65
CA SER A 68 49.76 12.24 -3.32
C SER A 68 49.71 11.05 -2.36
N PHE A 69 49.85 11.34 -1.06
CA PHE A 69 49.62 10.36 0.01
C PHE A 69 48.20 10.55 0.54
N GLN A 70 47.36 9.53 0.42
CA GLN A 70 45.95 9.59 0.82
C GLN A 70 45.62 8.54 1.87
N ALA A 71 45.43 8.97 3.11
CA ALA A 71 44.98 8.11 4.19
C ALA A 71 43.44 8.05 4.22
N LEU A 72 42.86 7.06 3.54
CA LEU A 72 41.40 6.84 3.50
C LEU A 72 40.75 6.79 4.90
N GLU A 73 41.47 6.28 5.89
CA GLU A 73 41.04 6.15 7.29
C GLU A 73 40.68 7.49 7.95
N SER A 74 41.29 8.60 7.48
CA SER A 74 41.00 9.93 7.98
C SER A 74 39.70 10.52 7.43
N GLN A 75 39.29 10.09 6.23
CA GLN A 75 38.17 10.66 5.47
C GLN A 75 36.95 9.73 5.41
N ALA A 76 37.15 8.46 5.73
CA ALA A 76 36.14 7.43 5.64
C ALA A 76 35.95 6.69 6.97
N ARG A 77 34.87 5.92 7.06
CA ARG A 77 34.59 5.01 8.17
C ARG A 77 34.61 3.59 7.62
N LEU A 78 35.37 2.70 8.26
CA LEU A 78 35.30 1.27 7.96
C LEU A 78 33.90 0.74 8.30
N LEU A 79 33.20 0.20 7.31
CA LEU A 79 31.88 -0.42 7.46
C LEU A 79 31.99 -1.93 7.66
N ALA A 80 32.90 -2.58 6.95
CA ALA A 80 33.08 -4.03 7.00
C ALA A 80 34.49 -4.44 6.57
N GLU A 81 34.92 -5.59 7.05
CA GLU A 81 36.16 -6.27 6.66
C GLU A 81 35.80 -7.72 6.30
N ARG A 82 36.14 -8.14 5.08
CA ARG A 82 35.88 -9.49 4.58
C ARG A 82 37.18 -10.08 4.04
N GLY A 83 37.80 -10.94 4.84
CA GLY A 83 39.14 -11.43 4.55
C GLY A 83 40.12 -10.27 4.55
N GLU A 84 40.78 -10.03 3.41
CA GLU A 84 41.73 -8.92 3.25
C GLU A 84 41.10 -7.68 2.60
N MET A 85 39.81 -7.75 2.30
CA MET A 85 39.09 -6.63 1.73
C MET A 85 38.48 -5.76 2.81
N GLN A 86 38.66 -4.46 2.65
CA GLN A 86 38.12 -3.46 3.55
C GLN A 86 37.12 -2.59 2.80
N ILE A 87 35.94 -2.42 3.39
CA ILE A 87 34.85 -1.61 2.82
C ILE A 87 34.71 -0.35 3.67
N TYR A 88 34.91 0.79 3.04
CA TYR A 88 34.82 2.10 3.65
C TYR A 88 33.62 2.87 3.12
N GLN A 89 33.07 3.76 3.94
CA GLN A 89 32.09 4.75 3.53
C GLN A 89 32.66 6.14 3.77
N LEU A 90 32.60 7.00 2.77
CA LEU A 90 33.13 8.35 2.89
C LEU A 90 32.25 9.17 3.85
N ARG A 91 32.87 9.92 4.77
CA ARG A 91 32.11 10.68 5.78
C ARG A 91 31.32 11.83 5.18
N ASP A 92 31.85 12.44 4.12
CA ASP A 92 31.23 13.57 3.40
C ASP A 92 30.21 13.11 2.35
N LYS A 93 30.35 11.88 1.85
CA LYS A 93 29.48 11.25 0.85
C LYS A 93 29.05 9.86 1.30
N ALA A 94 27.97 9.80 2.07
CA ALA A 94 27.46 8.53 2.62
C ALA A 94 26.98 7.56 1.54
N ASP A 95 26.67 8.07 0.35
CA ASP A 95 26.30 7.32 -0.84
C ASP A 95 27.51 6.76 -1.61
N LEU A 96 28.75 7.02 -1.17
CA LEU A 96 29.96 6.48 -1.79
C LEU A 96 30.60 5.43 -0.90
N LEU A 97 30.67 4.20 -1.42
CA LEU A 97 31.35 3.07 -0.80
C LEU A 97 32.68 2.82 -1.51
N ILE A 98 33.76 2.71 -0.75
CA ILE A 98 35.11 2.46 -1.26
C ILE A 98 35.53 1.05 -0.86
N PHE A 99 35.78 0.22 -1.85
CA PHE A 99 36.27 -1.14 -1.72
C PHE A 99 37.78 -1.13 -1.89
N ARG A 100 38.50 -1.48 -0.83
CA ARG A 100 39.95 -1.60 -0.84
C ARG A 100 40.35 -3.07 -0.95
N ALA A 101 40.94 -3.44 -2.09
CA ALA A 101 41.43 -4.79 -2.37
C ALA A 101 42.97 -4.78 -2.43
N PRO A 102 43.66 -5.80 -1.89
CA PRO A 102 45.11 -5.89 -2.01
C PRO A 102 45.52 -6.32 -3.42
N ILE A 103 46.53 -5.67 -3.99
CA ILE A 103 47.17 -6.08 -5.24
C ILE A 103 48.38 -6.92 -4.85
N ARG A 104 48.37 -8.21 -5.22
CA ARG A 104 49.42 -9.17 -4.87
C ARG A 104 49.99 -9.86 -6.09
N PHE A 105 51.29 -10.08 -6.06
CA PHE A 105 51.96 -11.00 -6.97
C PHE A 105 52.58 -12.12 -6.15
N GLN A 106 52.03 -13.34 -6.32
CA GLN A 106 52.35 -14.47 -5.45
C GLN A 106 52.05 -14.11 -3.97
N GLU A 107 53.03 -14.28 -3.07
CA GLU A 107 52.91 -13.93 -1.64
C GLU A 107 53.32 -12.48 -1.31
N HIS A 108 53.61 -11.65 -2.33
CA HIS A 108 54.09 -10.29 -2.11
C HIS A 108 52.99 -9.26 -2.38
N LEU A 109 52.73 -8.41 -1.38
CA LEU A 109 51.84 -7.25 -1.50
C LEU A 109 52.54 -6.14 -2.29
N LEU A 110 51.99 -5.81 -3.46
CA LEU A 110 52.47 -4.71 -4.30
C LEU A 110 51.82 -3.38 -3.90
N GLY A 111 50.57 -3.43 -3.44
CA GLY A 111 49.80 -2.24 -3.11
C GLY A 111 48.33 -2.54 -2.84
N HIS A 112 47.49 -1.52 -2.97
CA HIS A 112 46.04 -1.66 -2.83
C HIS A 112 45.33 -0.95 -3.98
N MET A 113 44.20 -1.50 -4.40
CA MET A 113 43.26 -0.83 -5.27
C MET A 113 42.06 -0.37 -4.47
N GLU A 114 41.64 0.87 -4.68
CA GLU A 114 40.44 1.46 -4.13
C GLU A 114 39.42 1.71 -5.24
N VAL A 115 38.27 1.05 -5.15
CA VAL A 115 37.16 1.20 -6.09
C VAL A 115 35.98 1.83 -5.37
N GLY A 116 35.56 3.01 -5.81
CA GLY A 116 34.39 3.72 -5.28
C GLY A 116 33.14 3.47 -6.11
N VAL A 117 32.09 2.95 -5.47
CA VAL A 117 30.77 2.70 -6.07
C VAL A 117 29.74 3.62 -5.41
N SER A 118 28.90 4.29 -6.21
CA SER A 118 27.81 5.11 -5.68
C SER A 118 26.53 4.29 -5.48
N THR A 119 25.92 4.41 -4.30
CA THR A 119 24.60 3.83 -3.98
C THR A 119 23.45 4.81 -4.21
N ALA A 120 23.73 6.03 -4.69
CA ALA A 120 22.71 7.08 -4.84
C ALA A 120 21.55 6.65 -5.73
N ALA A 121 21.83 6.00 -6.86
CA ALA A 121 20.81 5.51 -7.78
C ALA A 121 19.89 4.47 -7.13
N LEU A 122 20.46 3.58 -6.31
CA LEU A 122 19.71 2.56 -5.58
C LEU A 122 18.85 3.19 -4.49
N ASP A 123 19.36 4.17 -3.75
CA ASP A 123 18.61 4.88 -2.72
C ASP A 123 17.44 5.68 -3.32
N HIS A 124 17.66 6.35 -4.46
CA HIS A 124 16.60 7.03 -5.19
C HIS A 124 15.51 6.07 -5.65
N ALA A 125 15.89 4.94 -6.25
CA ALA A 125 14.94 3.91 -6.67
C ALA A 125 14.15 3.36 -5.47
N ALA A 126 14.82 3.00 -4.37
CA ALA A 126 14.19 2.47 -3.16
C ALA A 126 13.19 3.46 -2.56
N ARG A 127 13.54 4.76 -2.49
CA ARG A 127 12.62 5.81 -2.01
C ARG A 127 11.39 5.95 -2.91
N ILE A 128 11.57 5.94 -4.22
CA ILE A 128 10.45 6.00 -5.17
C ILE A 128 9.54 4.77 -4.99
N SER A 129 10.12 3.57 -4.90
CA SER A 129 9.35 2.35 -4.64
C SER A 129 8.60 2.40 -3.30
N LEU A 130 9.24 2.88 -2.23
CA LEU A 130 8.61 3.03 -0.93
C LEU A 130 7.44 4.02 -0.97
N LEU A 131 7.64 5.18 -1.60
CA LEU A 131 6.59 6.18 -1.77
C LEU A 131 5.43 5.64 -2.62
N ALA A 132 5.73 4.90 -3.68
CA ALA A 132 4.70 4.25 -4.49
C ALA A 132 3.91 3.20 -3.70
N MET A 133 4.58 2.39 -2.87
CA MET A 133 3.92 1.43 -1.97
C MET A 133 3.04 2.13 -0.94
N LEU A 134 3.53 3.21 -0.31
CA LEU A 134 2.76 3.99 0.67
C LEU A 134 1.55 4.66 0.01
N ALA A 135 1.71 5.22 -1.19
CA ALA A 135 0.62 5.81 -1.96
C ALA A 135 -0.44 4.74 -2.31
N LEU A 136 0.00 3.57 -2.78
CA LEU A 136 -0.90 2.45 -3.06
C LEU A 136 -1.66 2.02 -1.81
N PHE A 137 -0.95 1.83 -0.68
CA PHE A 137 -1.56 1.49 0.59
C PHE A 137 -2.60 2.51 1.04
N ALA A 138 -2.27 3.81 0.95
CA ALA A 138 -3.20 4.89 1.31
C ALA A 138 -4.45 4.88 0.42
N VAL A 139 -4.29 4.70 -0.90
CA VAL A 139 -5.42 4.60 -1.84
C VAL A 139 -6.28 3.38 -1.53
N THR A 140 -5.67 2.21 -1.32
CA THR A 140 -6.40 0.99 -0.94
C THR A 140 -7.16 1.19 0.36
N LEU A 141 -6.54 1.80 1.37
CA LEU A 141 -7.19 2.08 2.65
C LEU A 141 -8.41 3.01 2.48
N ILE A 142 -8.27 4.08 1.71
CA ILE A 142 -9.38 5.00 1.41
C ILE A 142 -10.53 4.27 0.71
N VAL A 143 -10.22 3.45 -0.31
CA VAL A 143 -11.23 2.67 -1.04
C VAL A 143 -11.95 1.69 -0.12
N VAL A 144 -11.22 1.00 0.76
CA VAL A 144 -11.80 0.07 1.74
C VAL A 144 -12.70 0.81 2.73
N LEU A 145 -12.22 1.90 3.33
CA LEU A 145 -13.00 2.70 4.28
C LEU A 145 -14.27 3.25 3.64
N PHE A 146 -14.15 3.80 2.42
CA PHE A 146 -15.29 4.29 1.67
C PHE A 146 -16.27 3.17 1.33
N GLY A 147 -15.77 2.01 0.88
CA GLY A 147 -16.59 0.84 0.57
C GLY A 147 -17.36 0.31 1.79
N VAL A 148 -16.69 0.19 2.95
CA VAL A 148 -17.30 -0.23 4.21
C VAL A 148 -18.36 0.78 4.65
N PHE A 149 -18.04 2.08 4.64
CA PHE A 149 -18.99 3.13 5.01
C PHE A 149 -20.23 3.15 4.11
N TRP A 150 -20.02 3.02 2.80
CA TRP A 150 -21.09 2.99 1.82
C TRP A 150 -21.98 1.75 2.00
N LEU A 151 -21.38 0.57 2.18
CA LEU A 151 -22.11 -0.67 2.40
C LEU A 151 -22.88 -0.66 3.72
N ALA A 152 -22.25 -0.17 4.79
CA ALA A 152 -22.89 -0.01 6.09
C ALA A 152 -24.13 0.88 5.99
N ARG A 153 -24.04 2.04 5.32
CA ARG A 153 -25.22 2.91 5.09
C ARG A 153 -26.27 2.23 4.22
N ARG A 154 -25.87 1.50 3.17
CA ARG A 154 -26.79 0.81 2.25
C ARG A 154 -27.63 -0.28 2.94
N LEU A 155 -27.11 -0.86 4.03
CA LEU A 155 -27.76 -1.90 4.84
C LEU A 155 -28.47 -1.35 6.09
N GLN A 156 -27.85 -0.41 6.82
CA GLN A 156 -28.41 0.11 8.07
C GLN A 156 -29.68 0.93 7.86
N ILE A 157 -29.72 1.80 6.84
CA ILE A 157 -30.89 2.66 6.55
C ILE A 157 -32.18 1.85 6.31
N PRO A 158 -32.21 0.84 5.42
CA PRO A 158 -33.44 0.07 5.19
C PRO A 158 -33.83 -0.82 6.37
N LEU A 159 -32.85 -1.35 7.12
CA LEU A 159 -33.11 -2.16 8.31
C LEU A 159 -33.77 -1.32 9.39
N ASP A 160 -33.27 -0.12 9.66
CA ASP A 160 -33.86 0.79 10.64
C ASP A 160 -35.26 1.24 10.21
N LEU A 161 -35.48 1.49 8.91
CA LEU A 161 -36.80 1.84 8.39
C LEU A 161 -37.81 0.69 8.58
N LEU A 162 -37.42 -0.55 8.27
CA LEU A 162 -38.27 -1.73 8.50
C LEU A 162 -38.53 -1.96 9.98
N GLN A 163 -37.50 -1.83 10.82
CA GLN A 163 -37.63 -1.99 12.27
C GLN A 163 -38.61 -0.96 12.85
N ARG A 164 -38.55 0.30 12.41
CA ARG A 164 -39.49 1.34 12.83
C ARG A 164 -40.91 1.03 12.38
N ALA A 165 -41.09 0.58 11.15
CA ALA A 165 -42.39 0.20 10.62
C ALA A 165 -43.01 -0.95 11.43
N MET A 166 -42.24 -2.03 11.64
CA MET A 166 -42.64 -3.18 12.47
C MET A 166 -43.06 -2.77 13.89
N ARG A 167 -42.30 -1.88 14.54
CA ARG A 167 -42.65 -1.36 15.87
C ARG A 167 -43.97 -0.57 15.88
N ARG A 168 -44.24 0.23 14.84
CA ARG A 168 -45.51 0.97 14.70
C ARG A 168 -46.69 0.02 14.51
N THR A 169 -46.53 -0.98 13.65
CA THR A 169 -47.56 -2.01 13.46
C THR A 169 -47.81 -2.82 14.74
N ALA A 170 -46.77 -3.16 15.50
CA ALA A 170 -46.92 -3.81 16.81
C ALA A 170 -47.66 -2.93 17.83
N ALA A 171 -47.57 -1.60 17.71
CA ALA A 171 -48.32 -0.63 18.50
C ALA A 171 -49.76 -0.38 17.99
N GLY A 172 -50.22 -1.14 16.98
CA GLY A 172 -51.56 -1.01 16.40
C GLY A 172 -51.71 0.08 15.33
N GLN A 173 -50.62 0.75 14.95
CA GLN A 173 -50.62 1.76 13.88
C GLN A 173 -50.40 1.07 12.53
N LEU A 174 -51.53 0.71 11.89
CA LEU A 174 -51.57 -0.01 10.61
C LEU A 174 -51.77 0.92 9.41
N ASP A 175 -51.85 2.23 9.59
CA ASP A 175 -52.07 3.21 8.53
C ASP A 175 -50.81 3.51 7.70
N GLN A 176 -49.64 3.04 8.15
CA GLN A 176 -48.36 3.34 7.53
C GLN A 176 -47.81 2.20 6.67
N ARG A 177 -47.29 2.57 5.49
CA ARG A 177 -46.62 1.68 4.54
C ARG A 177 -45.23 2.19 4.21
N ILE A 178 -44.33 1.25 3.93
CA ILE A 178 -42.99 1.58 3.46
C ILE A 178 -43.08 1.92 1.96
N ARG A 179 -42.91 3.20 1.61
CA ARG A 179 -42.99 3.70 0.21
C ARG A 179 -41.62 3.92 -0.44
N LEU A 180 -40.55 3.36 0.13
CA LEU A 180 -39.20 3.55 -0.38
C LEU A 180 -38.96 2.69 -1.64
N THR A 181 -38.89 3.33 -2.80
CA THR A 181 -38.60 2.66 -4.07
C THR A 181 -37.13 2.26 -4.15
N ARG A 182 -36.86 0.96 -4.19
CA ARG A 182 -35.53 0.37 -4.40
C ARG A 182 -35.60 -0.76 -5.43
N ARG A 183 -34.44 -1.17 -5.95
CA ARG A 183 -34.30 -2.25 -6.92
C ARG A 183 -33.43 -3.41 -6.38
N ASP A 184 -33.42 -3.59 -5.07
CA ASP A 184 -32.65 -4.63 -4.37
C ASP A 184 -33.55 -5.55 -3.54
N GLU A 185 -32.96 -6.49 -2.81
CA GLU A 185 -33.64 -7.47 -1.97
C GLU A 185 -34.59 -6.82 -0.95
N PHE A 186 -34.26 -5.61 -0.50
CA PHE A 186 -35.11 -4.86 0.44
C PHE A 186 -36.42 -4.39 -0.19
N ALA A 187 -36.47 -4.18 -1.51
CA ALA A 187 -37.73 -3.84 -2.18
C ALA A 187 -38.75 -4.98 -2.06
N ARG A 188 -38.29 -6.23 -2.25
CA ARG A 188 -39.14 -7.43 -2.05
C ARG A 188 -39.55 -7.58 -0.60
N LEU A 189 -38.65 -7.28 0.35
CA LEU A 189 -38.93 -7.35 1.78
C LEU A 189 -39.97 -6.30 2.20
N PHE A 190 -39.86 -5.07 1.72
CA PHE A 190 -40.82 -3.99 2.00
C PHE A 190 -42.19 -4.27 1.39
N ALA A 191 -42.24 -4.83 0.18
CA ALA A 191 -43.50 -5.25 -0.44
C ALA A 191 -44.20 -6.34 0.38
N SER A 192 -43.43 -7.33 0.85
CA SER A 192 -43.95 -8.41 1.69
C SER A 192 -44.47 -7.88 3.04
N TYR A 193 -43.74 -6.96 3.67
CA TYR A 193 -44.19 -6.27 4.88
C TYR A 193 -45.49 -5.48 4.66
N ASN A 194 -45.60 -4.71 3.57
CA ASN A 194 -46.79 -3.93 3.26
C ASN A 194 -48.02 -4.82 3.05
N ALA A 195 -47.87 -5.93 2.30
CA ALA A 195 -48.94 -6.90 2.10
C ALA A 195 -49.40 -7.56 3.41
N MET A 196 -48.47 -7.86 4.32
CA MET A 196 -48.81 -8.33 5.67
C MET A 196 -49.63 -7.28 6.43
N ALA A 197 -49.20 -6.01 6.43
CA ALA A 197 -49.92 -4.93 7.09
C ALA A 197 -51.34 -4.73 6.51
N ASP A 198 -51.49 -4.79 5.18
CA ASP A 198 -52.80 -4.73 4.49
C ASP A 198 -53.72 -5.86 4.96
N SER A 199 -53.20 -7.08 5.09
CA SER A 199 -53.99 -8.24 5.52
C SER A 199 -54.47 -8.12 6.98
N ILE A 200 -53.65 -7.55 7.86
CA ILE A 200 -53.99 -7.32 9.27
C ILE A 200 -55.07 -6.25 9.37
N GLU A 201 -54.91 -5.13 8.65
CA GLU A 201 -55.87 -4.03 8.62
C GLU A 201 -57.24 -4.48 8.09
N ALA A 202 -57.26 -5.24 6.98
CA ALA A 202 -58.48 -5.77 6.40
C ALA A 202 -59.25 -6.67 7.39
N ARG A 203 -58.55 -7.55 8.12
CA ARG A 203 -59.17 -8.43 9.13
C ARG A 203 -59.75 -7.64 10.31
N LEU A 204 -59.07 -6.58 10.75
CA LEU A 204 -59.55 -5.69 11.82
C LEU A 204 -60.81 -4.93 11.40
N LEU A 205 -60.89 -4.45 10.15
CA LEU A 205 -62.06 -3.78 9.61
C LEU A 205 -63.27 -4.72 9.50
N GLN A 206 -63.04 -5.95 9.04
CA GLN A 206 -64.09 -6.99 8.97
C GLN A 206 -64.66 -7.31 10.35
N ALA A 207 -63.80 -7.56 11.34
CA ALA A 207 -64.23 -7.86 12.71
C ALA A 207 -65.06 -6.71 13.34
N ARG A 208 -64.72 -5.45 13.04
CA ARG A 208 -65.50 -4.27 13.50
C ARG A 208 -66.85 -4.14 12.80
N ALA A 209 -66.93 -4.47 11.51
CA ALA A 209 -68.18 -4.44 10.75
C ALA A 209 -69.17 -5.49 11.28
N GLU A 210 -68.70 -6.71 11.57
CA GLU A 210 -69.53 -7.79 12.15
C GLU A 210 -70.09 -7.42 13.52
N GLN A 211 -69.27 -6.82 14.40
CA GLN A 211 -69.72 -6.34 15.72
C GLN A 211 -70.80 -5.24 15.61
N SER A 212 -70.70 -4.38 14.59
CA SER A 212 -71.68 -3.31 14.37
C SER A 212 -73.04 -3.85 13.88
N GLN A 213 -73.06 -5.00 13.19
CA GLN A 213 -74.29 -5.65 12.71
C GLN A 213 -75.00 -6.48 13.79
N SER A 214 -74.27 -7.09 14.72
CA SER A 214 -74.88 -7.85 15.83
C SER A 214 -75.52 -6.97 16.92
N GLY A 215 -75.21 -5.67 16.97
CA GLY A 215 -75.69 -4.75 18.01
C GLY A 215 -77.05 -4.09 17.75
N ASN A 216 -77.73 -4.34 16.61
CA ASN A 216 -78.97 -3.67 16.27
C ASN A 216 -80.15 -4.66 16.18
N PRO A 217 -80.92 -4.90 17.27
CA PRO A 217 -82.10 -5.74 17.21
C PRO A 217 -83.21 -5.02 16.43
N VAL A 218 -83.49 -5.52 15.22
CA VAL A 218 -84.65 -5.16 14.42
C VAL A 218 -85.91 -5.57 15.20
N ASN A 219 -86.62 -4.58 15.76
CA ASN A 219 -87.96 -4.79 16.32
C ASN A 219 -88.97 -4.91 15.18
N GLN A 220 -89.29 -6.14 14.78
CA GLN A 220 -90.40 -6.48 13.90
C GLN A 220 -91.32 -7.48 14.60
N ASN A 221 -92.38 -6.99 15.24
CA ASN A 221 -93.57 -7.78 15.53
C ASN A 221 -94.79 -6.86 15.62
N GLY A 222 -95.77 -7.08 14.72
CA GLY A 222 -97.04 -6.36 14.75
C GLY A 222 -97.76 -6.31 13.41
N THR A 223 -97.97 -7.46 12.77
CA THR A 223 -98.91 -7.60 11.66
C THR A 223 -100.37 -7.55 12.13
N ASP A 224 -101.20 -6.96 11.27
CA ASP A 224 -102.58 -7.33 10.97
C ASP A 224 -103.74 -6.77 11.83
N ARG A 225 -104.54 -5.87 11.23
CA ARG A 225 -105.89 -6.16 10.71
C ARG A 225 -106.59 -4.88 10.18
N LEU A 226 -107.02 -4.92 8.91
CA LEU A 226 -108.19 -4.18 8.37
C LEU A 226 -109.50 -4.79 8.99
N PRO A 227 -110.71 -4.16 8.97
CA PRO A 227 -111.27 -3.37 7.85
C PRO A 227 -112.26 -2.20 8.19
N THR A 228 -112.65 -1.49 7.11
CA THR A 228 -113.98 -0.85 6.80
C THR A 228 -114.54 0.35 7.60
N GLN A 229 -114.52 1.54 6.95
CA GLN A 229 -115.64 2.45 6.54
C GLN A 229 -116.93 2.60 7.42
N PRO A 230 -117.77 3.66 7.25
CA PRO A 230 -117.58 5.06 6.81
C PRO A 230 -118.46 6.05 7.67
N PRO A 231 -119.13 7.12 7.15
CA PRO A 231 -118.88 8.50 7.58
C PRO A 231 -120.07 9.19 8.27
N THR A 232 -119.85 10.42 8.74
CA THR A 232 -120.79 11.57 8.85
C THR A 232 -120.17 12.55 9.85
N LYS A 233 -120.23 13.87 9.70
CA LYS A 233 -120.76 14.79 8.70
C LYS A 233 -119.96 16.08 8.83
#